data_AF-A0A430LBC1-F1
#
_entry.id   AF-A0A430LBC1-F1
#
_cell.length_a   1.000
_cell.length_b   1.000
_cell.length_c   1.000
_cell.angle_alpha   90.00
_cell.angle_beta   90.00
_cell.angle_gamma   90.00
#
_symmetry.space_group_name_H-M   'P 1'
#
loop_
_entity.id
_entity.type
_entity.pdbx_description
1 polymer ?
#
loop_
_entity_poly.entity_id
_entity_poly.type
_entity_poly.pdbx_seq_one_letter_code
_entity_poly.pdbx_strand_id
1 'polypeptide(L)'
;MKLNNKPGHAAADDAPPSGLTACVGRWWHVVQERRPQSGRRVKDIILFYWKELALVHERSSNYTRYTFIPPILPALTRPRHHSLPTLNALSEFLVQLFFNRVLLPSILSSCLQLLARSLSSASTTMSTPRVFIVRHGETEWSLNGRHTGRTDIPLTAVGEKRVKATGKALVGHDRLIAPKKIAHIYVSPRKRAQRTFELLNIGLDEPLPWTRHGESEGEGLQCSAKIEVTENIREWDYGDYEGITTPDIRKMRDGQGYRGTWDIWRDGCPGGESPEDVTRRLDELIKEIRERWHKPVMGKGKDKDQCGDVLLIAHGHILRAFAMRWARYSLQNGPAFLLEAGGVGTLSYEHHNIEEPALLLGGAFVVELDQDN
;
A
#
# COMPACT_ATOMS: atom_id res chain seq x y z
N MET A 1 69.18 22.88 -57.46
CA MET A 1 69.19 24.37 -57.46
C MET A 1 67.84 24.80 -56.89
N LYS A 2 67.71 25.38 -55.68
CA LYS A 2 67.99 26.79 -55.30
C LYS A 2 67.36 27.76 -56.33
N LEU A 3 66.56 28.79 -56.02
CA LEU A 3 66.27 29.56 -54.80
C LEU A 3 65.04 30.48 -55.04
N ASN A 4 64.30 30.77 -53.97
CA ASN A 4 63.61 32.02 -53.55
C ASN A 4 63.34 33.16 -54.56
N ASN A 5 62.13 33.79 -54.50
CA ASN A 5 61.85 34.91 -53.60
C ASN A 5 60.36 35.38 -53.57
N LYS A 6 59.93 35.87 -52.39
CA LYS A 6 58.66 36.56 -52.05
C LYS A 6 58.62 38.03 -52.56
N PRO A 7 57.46 38.72 -52.54
CA PRO A 7 56.88 39.46 -51.38
C PRO A 7 55.36 39.14 -51.20
N GLY A 8 54.57 39.40 -50.13
CA GLY A 8 54.69 40.18 -48.88
C GLY A 8 53.40 41.00 -48.60
N HIS A 9 52.46 40.43 -47.80
CA HIS A 9 51.32 41.01 -47.00
C HIS A 9 50.22 41.89 -47.67
N ALA A 10 48.93 41.83 -47.30
CA ALA A 10 48.32 41.90 -45.96
C ALA A 10 46.97 41.15 -45.79
N ALA A 11 46.59 40.96 -44.52
CA ALA A 11 45.50 40.13 -43.98
C ALA A 11 44.23 40.94 -43.57
N ALA A 12 43.08 40.26 -43.50
CA ALA A 12 41.91 40.54 -42.64
C ALA A 12 41.00 39.29 -42.68
N ASP A 13 40.31 38.82 -41.65
CA ASP A 13 40.42 38.90 -40.20
C ASP A 13 39.46 37.80 -39.70
N ASP A 14 39.99 36.66 -39.24
CA ASP A 14 39.21 35.62 -38.55
C ASP A 14 39.16 35.98 -37.05
N ALA A 15 38.07 36.59 -36.63
CA ALA A 15 37.83 36.88 -35.22
C ALA A 15 37.52 35.57 -34.43
N PRO A 16 38.08 35.38 -33.22
CA PRO A 16 37.71 34.26 -32.35
C PRO A 16 36.28 34.43 -31.83
N PRO A 17 35.54 33.36 -31.50
CA PRO A 17 34.23 33.49 -30.88
C PRO A 17 34.39 34.17 -29.51
N SER A 18 34.05 35.45 -29.47
CA SER A 18 33.82 36.21 -28.25
C SER A 18 32.41 35.94 -27.74
N GLY A 19 32.26 35.90 -26.41
CA GLY A 19 30.95 35.73 -25.76
C GLY A 19 30.56 34.28 -25.43
N LEU A 20 29.54 34.18 -24.57
CA LEU A 20 28.93 33.00 -23.91
C LEU A 20 29.13 31.60 -24.55
N THR A 21 29.18 31.50 -25.87
CA THR A 21 29.40 30.27 -26.66
C THR A 21 30.69 29.52 -26.30
N ALA A 22 31.80 30.23 -26.04
CA ALA A 22 33.07 29.59 -25.65
C ALA A 22 33.10 29.08 -24.18
N CYS A 23 32.23 29.62 -23.33
CA CYS A 23 32.04 29.15 -21.95
C CYS A 23 31.14 27.91 -21.92
N VAL A 24 30.06 27.90 -22.70
CA VAL A 24 29.09 26.77 -22.76
C VAL A 24 29.73 25.53 -23.39
N GLY A 25 30.57 25.68 -24.42
CA GLY A 25 31.28 24.55 -25.05
C GLY A 25 32.28 23.86 -24.12
N ARG A 26 33.02 24.63 -23.29
CA ARG A 26 33.91 24.08 -22.26
C ARG A 26 33.16 23.45 -21.09
N TRP A 27 31.98 24.00 -20.75
CA TRP A 27 31.09 23.47 -19.71
C TRP A 27 30.54 22.08 -20.08
N TRP A 28 30.14 21.88 -21.34
CA TRP A 28 29.61 20.59 -21.82
C TRP A 28 30.65 19.46 -21.78
N HIS A 29 31.91 19.75 -22.08
CA HIS A 29 33.00 18.77 -21.97
C HIS A 29 33.25 18.30 -20.53
N VAL A 30 33.17 19.21 -19.54
CA VAL A 30 33.32 18.89 -18.11
C VAL A 30 32.15 18.07 -17.57
N VAL A 31 30.93 18.30 -18.09
CA VAL A 31 29.71 17.56 -17.72
C VAL A 31 29.74 16.12 -18.26
N GLN A 32 30.32 15.87 -19.44
CA GLN A 32 30.43 14.51 -19.98
C GLN A 32 31.49 13.65 -19.28
N GLU A 33 32.61 14.25 -18.83
CA GLU A 33 33.68 13.51 -18.17
C GLU A 33 33.39 13.16 -16.70
N ARG A 34 32.47 13.88 -16.02
CA ARG A 34 32.11 13.61 -14.63
C ARG A 34 30.72 12.97 -14.50
N ARG A 35 30.59 11.70 -14.93
CA ARG A 35 29.45 10.86 -14.51
C ARG A 35 29.47 10.72 -12.98
N PRO A 36 28.39 11.03 -12.25
CA PRO A 36 28.33 10.75 -10.83
C PRO A 36 28.37 9.24 -10.64
N GLN A 37 29.39 8.74 -9.93
CA GLN A 37 29.31 7.42 -9.33
C GLN A 37 28.05 7.36 -8.46
N SER A 38 27.34 6.23 -8.58
CA SER A 38 26.03 5.94 -7.98
C SER A 38 25.86 6.47 -6.56
N GLY A 39 24.75 7.20 -6.31
CA GLY A 39 24.27 7.42 -4.94
C GLY A 39 23.89 8.86 -4.54
N ARG A 40 23.99 9.87 -5.42
CA ARG A 40 23.47 11.21 -5.08
C ARG A 40 21.96 11.28 -5.35
N ARG A 41 21.20 11.69 -4.34
CA ARG A 41 19.74 11.89 -4.46
C ARG A 41 19.51 12.98 -5.52
N VAL A 42 18.49 12.83 -6.36
CA VAL A 42 18.15 13.75 -7.47
C VAL A 42 18.18 15.24 -7.06
N LYS A 43 17.81 15.53 -5.80
CA LYS A 43 17.92 16.85 -5.16
C LYS A 43 19.33 17.46 -5.20
N ASP A 44 20.38 16.67 -5.01
CA ASP A 44 21.77 17.13 -4.93
C ASP A 44 22.32 17.45 -6.33
N ILE A 45 21.79 16.77 -7.35
CA ILE A 45 22.08 17.04 -8.76
C ILE A 45 21.44 18.36 -9.16
N ILE A 46 20.16 18.56 -8.85
CA ILE A 46 19.43 19.80 -9.14
C ILE A 46 20.07 20.99 -8.42
N LEU A 47 20.42 20.85 -7.13
CA LEU A 47 21.03 21.94 -6.35
C LEU A 47 22.44 22.31 -6.85
N PHE A 48 23.20 21.33 -7.34
CA PHE A 48 24.50 21.55 -7.96
C PHE A 48 24.36 22.37 -9.26
N TYR A 49 23.44 21.98 -10.15
CA TYR A 49 23.19 22.71 -11.39
C TYR A 49 22.61 24.12 -11.16
N TRP A 50 21.82 24.31 -10.11
CA TRP A 50 21.24 25.62 -9.76
C TRP A 50 22.29 26.62 -9.25
N LYS A 51 23.27 26.15 -8.45
CA LYS A 51 24.40 26.99 -7.99
C LYS A 51 25.32 27.43 -9.13
N GLU A 52 25.58 26.53 -10.09
CA GLU A 52 26.41 26.83 -11.26
C GLU A 52 25.73 27.83 -12.22
N LEU A 53 24.41 27.73 -12.41
CA LEU A 53 23.64 28.69 -13.21
C LEU A 53 23.59 30.10 -12.58
N ALA A 54 23.50 30.20 -11.26
CA ALA A 54 23.54 31.48 -10.54
C ALA A 54 24.89 32.21 -10.71
N LEU A 55 26.00 31.47 -10.70
CA LEU A 55 27.35 32.01 -10.92
C LEU A 55 27.57 32.52 -12.36
N VAL A 56 26.92 31.90 -13.34
CA VAL A 56 26.94 32.36 -14.74
C VAL A 56 26.16 33.68 -14.89
N HIS A 57 25.05 33.83 -14.16
CA HIS A 57 24.26 35.07 -14.20
C HIS A 57 25.03 36.26 -13.59
N GLU A 58 25.69 36.07 -12.46
CA GLU A 58 26.48 37.11 -11.76
C GLU A 58 27.70 37.58 -12.56
N ARG A 59 28.27 36.74 -13.43
CA ARG A 59 29.34 37.13 -14.37
C ARG A 59 28.84 37.80 -15.63
N SER A 60 27.54 37.73 -15.93
CA SER A 60 26.93 38.29 -17.14
C SER A 60 26.39 39.72 -16.96
N SER A 61 26.25 40.20 -15.71
CA SER A 61 25.60 41.47 -15.38
C SER A 61 26.43 42.74 -15.64
N ASN A 62 27.58 42.65 -16.32
CA ASN A 62 28.41 43.81 -16.69
C ASN A 62 28.17 44.33 -18.13
N TYR A 63 27.11 43.91 -18.82
CA TYR A 63 26.73 44.48 -20.12
C TYR A 63 25.29 44.98 -20.12
N THR A 64 25.15 46.31 -20.23
CA THR A 64 23.91 47.07 -20.14
C THR A 64 23.13 47.09 -21.46
N ARG A 65 21.79 47.24 -21.32
CA ARG A 65 20.74 47.68 -22.27
C ARG A 65 19.93 46.58 -22.96
N TYR A 66 18.83 46.17 -22.33
CA TYR A 66 17.49 46.22 -22.94
C TYR A 66 16.45 46.48 -21.83
N THR A 67 15.55 47.41 -22.12
CA THR A 67 14.53 47.98 -21.23
C THR A 67 13.23 47.17 -21.22
N PHE A 68 12.61 47.09 -20.04
CA PHE A 68 11.23 46.70 -19.70
C PHE A 68 10.86 45.20 -19.63
N ILE A 69 11.07 44.62 -18.44
CA ILE A 69 10.23 43.57 -17.84
C ILE A 69 9.81 44.11 -16.44
N PRO A 70 8.53 44.03 -16.01
CA PRO A 70 8.11 44.53 -14.69
C PRO A 70 8.74 43.70 -13.55
N PRO A 71 8.89 44.27 -12.34
CA PRO A 71 9.69 43.67 -11.29
C PRO A 71 8.90 42.58 -10.56
N ILE A 72 9.14 41.32 -10.90
CA ILE A 72 8.89 40.21 -9.97
C ILE A 72 10.22 39.86 -9.32
N LEU A 73 10.62 40.66 -8.33
CA LEU A 73 11.34 40.23 -7.14
C LEU A 73 11.42 41.43 -6.18
N PRO A 74 10.74 41.34 -5.03
CA PRO A 74 11.50 41.00 -3.84
C PRO A 74 10.76 39.96 -3.00
N ALA A 75 11.13 38.68 -3.17
CA ALA A 75 10.74 37.61 -2.23
C ALA A 75 11.82 36.53 -2.03
N LEU A 76 13.05 36.72 -2.49
CA LEU A 76 14.12 35.72 -2.35
C LEU A 76 15.42 36.26 -1.74
N THR A 77 15.40 37.44 -1.14
CA THR A 77 16.52 37.96 -0.32
C THR A 77 16.15 37.95 1.16
N ARG A 78 15.77 36.78 1.69
CA ARG A 78 15.89 36.44 3.12
C ARG A 78 15.70 34.93 3.32
N PRO A 79 16.64 34.23 3.96
CA PRO A 79 16.62 32.77 4.02
C PRO A 79 15.77 32.31 5.21
N ARG A 80 14.49 31.98 5.02
CA ARG A 80 13.76 31.10 5.96
C ARG A 80 12.72 30.25 5.22
N HIS A 81 12.88 28.94 5.40
CA HIS A 81 12.01 27.81 5.05
C HIS A 81 11.98 27.33 3.58
N HIS A 82 12.45 26.09 3.43
CA HIS A 82 12.50 25.30 2.20
C HIS A 82 11.10 25.00 1.65
N SER A 83 10.79 25.55 0.47
CA SER A 83 9.86 24.92 -0.47
C SER A 83 10.54 24.88 -1.84
N LEU A 84 10.72 23.67 -2.37
CA LEU A 84 11.24 23.45 -3.73
C LEU A 84 10.16 23.88 -4.73
N PRO A 85 10.53 24.40 -5.92
CA PRO A 85 9.56 24.65 -6.98
C PRO A 85 8.85 23.34 -7.36
N THR A 86 7.53 23.39 -7.52
CA THR A 86 6.76 22.27 -8.06
C THR A 86 7.21 21.96 -9.49
N LEU A 87 7.02 20.71 -9.95
CA LEU A 87 7.39 20.29 -11.31
C LEU A 87 6.76 21.17 -12.40
N ASN A 88 5.58 21.73 -12.13
CA ASN A 88 4.91 22.69 -13.01
C ASN A 88 5.71 23.99 -13.16
N ALA A 89 6.25 24.53 -12.06
CA ALA A 89 7.08 25.74 -12.09
C ALA A 89 8.40 25.53 -12.85
N LEU A 90 8.99 24.33 -12.78
CA LEU A 90 10.17 23.96 -13.59
C LEU A 90 9.84 23.86 -15.08
N SER A 91 8.67 23.33 -15.43
CA SER A 91 8.21 23.25 -16.82
C SER A 91 7.95 24.63 -17.44
N GLU A 92 7.29 25.53 -16.71
CA GLU A 92 7.02 26.89 -17.15
C GLU A 92 8.32 27.69 -17.31
N PHE A 93 9.27 27.53 -16.39
CA PHE A 93 10.57 28.19 -16.47
C PHE A 93 11.39 27.74 -17.69
N LEU A 94 11.39 26.45 -18.02
CA LEU A 94 12.08 25.93 -19.21
C LEU A 94 11.44 26.41 -20.52
N VAL A 95 10.11 26.53 -20.55
CA VAL A 95 9.36 27.12 -21.68
C VAL A 95 9.70 28.60 -21.83
N GLN A 96 9.78 29.35 -20.72
CA GLN A 96 10.17 30.77 -20.73
C GLN A 96 11.60 30.97 -21.28
N LEU A 97 12.55 30.10 -20.89
CA LEU A 97 13.94 30.15 -21.36
C LEU A 97 14.07 29.82 -22.86
N PHE A 98 13.20 28.97 -23.40
CA PHE A 98 13.15 28.69 -24.84
C PHE A 98 12.61 29.89 -25.64
N PHE A 99 11.51 30.50 -25.18
CA PHE A 99 10.94 31.69 -25.82
C PHE A 99 11.92 32.87 -25.82
N ASN A 100 12.77 32.98 -24.80
CA ASN A 100 13.82 34.00 -24.73
C ASN A 100 15.12 33.64 -25.50
N ARG A 101 15.12 32.59 -26.33
CA ARG A 101 16.27 32.11 -27.15
C ARG A 101 17.55 31.78 -26.36
N VAL A 102 17.43 31.43 -25.07
CA VAL A 102 18.57 31.12 -24.20
C VAL A 102 18.99 29.64 -24.31
N LEU A 103 18.08 28.75 -24.71
CA LEU A 103 18.35 27.31 -24.87
C LEU A 103 18.22 26.88 -26.34
N LEU A 104 19.21 26.11 -26.82
CA LEU A 104 19.13 25.46 -28.13
C LEU A 104 17.97 24.43 -28.14
N PRO A 105 17.23 24.28 -29.26
CA PRO A 105 16.08 23.38 -29.35
C PRO A 105 16.36 21.92 -28.96
N SER A 106 17.60 21.45 -29.20
CA SER A 106 18.07 20.11 -28.84
C SER A 106 18.16 19.87 -27.33
N ILE A 107 18.49 20.91 -26.55
CA ILE A 107 18.59 20.83 -25.09
C ILE A 107 17.19 20.83 -24.47
N LEU A 108 16.28 21.67 -24.99
CA LEU A 108 14.89 21.69 -24.55
C LEU A 108 14.21 20.34 -24.77
N SER A 109 14.40 19.74 -25.96
CA SER A 109 13.86 18.41 -26.29
C SER A 109 14.40 17.33 -25.35
N SER A 110 15.70 17.34 -25.05
CA SER A 110 16.31 16.38 -24.12
C SER A 110 15.81 16.57 -22.68
N CYS A 111 15.63 17.81 -22.22
CA CYS A 111 15.08 18.12 -20.90
C CYS A 111 13.60 17.73 -20.78
N LEU A 112 12.79 17.98 -21.82
CA LEU A 112 11.40 17.53 -21.87
C LEU A 112 11.30 16.01 -21.95
N GLN A 113 12.18 15.32 -22.65
CA GLN A 113 12.22 13.85 -22.68
C GLN A 113 12.64 13.26 -21.33
N LEU A 114 13.57 13.90 -20.62
CA LEU A 114 13.96 13.50 -19.26
C LEU A 114 12.85 13.78 -18.23
N LEU A 115 12.16 14.92 -18.33
CA LEU A 115 10.96 15.22 -17.54
C LEU A 115 9.81 14.27 -17.87
N ALA A 116 9.57 13.97 -19.14
CA ALA A 116 8.56 13.01 -19.58
C ALA A 116 8.90 11.58 -19.13
N ARG A 117 10.17 11.16 -19.15
CA ARG A 117 10.60 9.87 -18.58
C ARG A 117 10.47 9.84 -17.06
N SER A 118 10.75 10.96 -16.38
CA SER A 118 10.55 11.11 -14.94
C SER A 118 9.06 11.11 -14.54
N LEU A 119 8.18 11.64 -15.40
CA LEU A 119 6.72 11.61 -15.22
C LEU A 119 6.14 10.25 -15.60
N SER A 120 6.68 9.59 -16.62
CA SER A 120 6.26 8.27 -17.07
C SER A 120 6.70 7.15 -16.11
N SER A 121 7.72 7.37 -15.28
CA SER A 121 8.06 6.45 -14.18
C SER A 121 7.26 6.72 -12.90
N ALA A 122 6.40 7.74 -12.87
CA ALA A 122 5.66 8.17 -11.68
C ALA A 122 4.21 7.63 -11.63
N SER A 123 3.78 6.79 -12.59
CA SER A 123 2.45 6.16 -12.56
C SER A 123 2.53 4.62 -12.58
N THR A 124 3.46 4.05 -11.82
CA THR A 124 3.31 2.67 -11.36
C THR A 124 2.51 2.75 -10.07
N THR A 125 1.19 2.59 -10.14
CA THR A 125 0.35 2.53 -8.94
C THR A 125 0.88 1.38 -8.08
N MET A 126 1.49 1.67 -6.93
CA MET A 126 2.01 0.64 -6.03
C MET A 126 0.81 -0.15 -5.47
N SER A 127 0.89 -1.47 -5.41
CA SER A 127 -0.18 -2.27 -4.78
C SER A 127 0.12 -2.44 -3.29
N THR A 128 -0.78 -1.96 -2.44
CA THR A 128 -0.69 -2.20 -0.98
C THR A 128 -1.27 -3.58 -0.65
N PRO A 129 -0.56 -4.44 0.10
CA PRO A 129 -1.12 -5.72 0.55
C PRO A 129 -2.31 -5.53 1.49
N ARG A 130 -3.23 -6.50 1.49
CA ARG A 130 -4.48 -6.45 2.26
C ARG A 130 -4.66 -7.71 3.09
N VAL A 131 -5.33 -7.58 4.22
CA VAL A 131 -5.90 -8.73 4.95
C VAL A 131 -7.40 -8.76 4.73
N PHE A 132 -7.90 -9.89 4.26
CA PHE A 132 -9.32 -10.20 4.22
C PHE A 132 -9.70 -11.02 5.44
N ILE A 133 -10.70 -10.57 6.18
CA ILE A 133 -11.28 -11.31 7.30
C ILE A 133 -12.67 -11.80 6.91
N VAL A 134 -12.90 -13.11 6.99
CA VAL A 134 -14.17 -13.75 6.62
C VAL A 134 -14.73 -14.44 7.85
N ARG A 135 -15.87 -13.95 8.33
CA ARG A 135 -16.59 -14.64 9.42
C ARG A 135 -17.29 -15.86 8.83
N HIS A 136 -17.23 -16.99 9.55
CA HIS A 136 -17.93 -18.20 9.16
C HIS A 136 -19.43 -17.95 8.90
N GLY A 137 -20.03 -18.80 8.07
CA GLY A 137 -21.46 -18.78 7.78
C GLY A 137 -22.32 -18.99 9.02
N GLU A 138 -23.62 -18.80 8.87
CA GLU A 138 -24.59 -18.98 9.95
C GLU A 138 -24.57 -20.41 10.53
N THR A 139 -24.63 -20.51 11.85
CA THR A 139 -24.85 -21.74 12.65
C THR A 139 -26.11 -21.59 13.51
N GLU A 140 -26.62 -22.69 14.06
CA GLU A 140 -27.77 -22.67 14.97
C GLU A 140 -27.58 -21.68 16.14
N TRP A 141 -26.39 -21.66 16.74
CA TRP A 141 -26.10 -20.78 17.87
C TRP A 141 -25.85 -19.32 17.47
N SER A 142 -25.33 -19.08 16.26
CA SER A 142 -25.21 -17.71 15.76
C SER A 142 -26.58 -17.05 15.55
N LEU A 143 -27.62 -17.83 15.23
CA LEU A 143 -29.00 -17.36 15.05
C LEU A 143 -29.67 -17.00 16.37
N ASN A 144 -29.49 -17.83 17.40
CA ASN A 144 -30.16 -17.64 18.69
C ASN A 144 -29.32 -16.82 19.70
N GLY A 145 -28.16 -16.29 19.26
CA GLY A 145 -27.33 -15.39 20.05
C GLY A 145 -26.52 -16.07 21.16
N ARG A 146 -26.31 -17.38 21.08
CA ARG A 146 -25.45 -18.13 22.01
C ARG A 146 -23.97 -17.98 21.63
N HIS A 147 -23.14 -17.73 22.62
CA HIS A 147 -21.69 -17.65 22.43
C HIS A 147 -21.14 -19.01 22.02
N THR A 148 -20.51 -19.09 20.84
CA THR A 148 -20.06 -20.35 20.23
C THR A 148 -18.54 -20.35 20.06
N GLY A 149 -17.83 -20.88 21.05
CA GLY A 149 -16.37 -20.88 21.12
C GLY A 149 -15.82 -22.22 20.67
N ARG A 150 -15.61 -23.11 21.66
CA ARG A 150 -15.01 -24.43 21.44
C ARG A 150 -15.98 -25.44 20.83
N THR A 151 -17.28 -25.30 21.09
CA THR A 151 -18.28 -26.23 20.55
C THR A 151 -18.31 -26.14 19.04
N ASP A 152 -18.18 -27.30 18.38
CA ASP A 152 -17.97 -27.38 16.95
C ASP A 152 -19.28 -27.63 16.19
N ILE A 153 -20.08 -26.56 16.11
CA ILE A 153 -21.40 -26.57 15.48
C ILE A 153 -21.25 -26.37 13.97
N PRO A 154 -21.88 -27.22 13.13
CA PRO A 154 -21.84 -27.06 11.68
C PRO A 154 -22.61 -25.81 11.22
N LEU A 155 -22.39 -25.42 9.97
CA LEU A 155 -23.19 -24.39 9.32
C LEU A 155 -24.63 -24.87 9.13
N THR A 156 -25.60 -23.96 9.16
CA THR A 156 -26.95 -24.23 8.69
C THR A 156 -26.96 -24.30 7.16
N ALA A 157 -27.98 -24.95 6.58
CA ALA A 157 -28.15 -24.94 5.12
C ALA A 157 -28.28 -23.52 4.54
N VAL A 158 -28.89 -22.59 5.30
CA VAL A 158 -28.97 -21.16 4.93
C VAL A 158 -27.59 -20.51 5.01
N GLY A 159 -26.82 -20.82 6.05
CA GLY A 159 -25.43 -20.38 6.21
C GLY A 159 -24.54 -20.81 5.05
N GLU A 160 -24.63 -22.08 4.61
CA GLU A 160 -23.91 -22.55 3.44
C GLU A 160 -24.30 -21.79 2.16
N LYS A 161 -25.61 -21.63 1.92
CA LYS A 161 -26.12 -20.88 0.76
C LYS A 161 -25.61 -19.43 0.75
N ARG A 162 -25.61 -18.76 1.91
CA ARG A 162 -25.11 -17.39 2.05
C ARG A 162 -23.61 -17.30 1.74
N VAL A 163 -22.80 -18.20 2.29
CA VAL A 163 -21.34 -18.21 2.02
C VAL A 163 -21.03 -18.49 0.56
N LYS A 164 -21.75 -19.44 -0.07
CA LYS A 164 -21.62 -19.69 -1.53
C LYS A 164 -21.91 -18.44 -2.35
N ALA A 165 -22.96 -17.70 -2.01
CA ALA A 165 -23.29 -16.44 -2.67
C ALA A 165 -22.22 -15.37 -2.45
N THR A 166 -21.68 -15.26 -1.23
CA THR A 166 -20.54 -14.38 -0.91
C THR A 166 -19.32 -14.73 -1.77
N GLY A 167 -18.97 -16.01 -1.88
CA GLY A 167 -17.88 -16.49 -2.73
C GLY A 167 -18.06 -16.08 -4.19
N LYS A 168 -19.25 -16.33 -4.76
CA LYS A 168 -19.60 -15.93 -6.14
C LYS A 168 -19.52 -14.42 -6.38
N ALA A 169 -19.83 -13.60 -5.37
CA ALA A 169 -19.83 -12.15 -5.49
C ALA A 169 -18.44 -11.52 -5.32
N LEU A 170 -17.61 -12.06 -4.43
CA LEU A 170 -16.38 -11.41 -3.97
C LEU A 170 -15.09 -12.10 -4.44
N VAL A 171 -15.15 -13.36 -4.85
CA VAL A 171 -13.98 -14.14 -5.28
C VAL A 171 -13.98 -14.30 -6.80
N GLY A 172 -12.90 -13.88 -7.46
CA GLY A 172 -12.79 -13.86 -8.92
C GLY A 172 -11.54 -13.12 -9.38
N HIS A 173 -11.11 -13.33 -10.63
CA HIS A 173 -9.91 -12.71 -11.16
C HIS A 173 -9.95 -11.17 -11.17
N ASP A 174 -11.16 -10.63 -11.29
CA ASP A 174 -11.54 -9.21 -11.36
C ASP A 174 -12.42 -8.78 -10.16
N ARG A 175 -12.40 -9.55 -9.07
CA ARG A 175 -13.21 -9.27 -7.87
C ARG A 175 -12.34 -8.79 -6.71
N LEU A 176 -13.00 -8.45 -5.61
CA LEU A 176 -12.34 -7.96 -4.39
C LEU A 176 -11.20 -8.89 -3.95
N ILE A 177 -11.51 -10.18 -3.86
CA ILE A 177 -10.59 -11.24 -3.50
C ILE A 177 -10.19 -11.96 -4.79
N ALA A 178 -9.02 -11.62 -5.32
CA ALA A 178 -8.45 -12.29 -6.47
C ALA A 178 -7.54 -13.43 -5.99
N PRO A 179 -7.86 -14.72 -6.24
CA PRO A 179 -7.06 -15.85 -5.76
C PRO A 179 -5.58 -15.79 -6.17
N LYS A 180 -5.29 -15.23 -7.36
CA LYS A 180 -3.94 -14.98 -7.87
C LYS A 180 -3.10 -13.99 -7.04
N LYS A 181 -3.71 -13.16 -6.19
CA LYS A 181 -3.03 -12.16 -5.34
C LYS A 181 -2.83 -12.63 -3.90
N ILE A 182 -3.46 -13.75 -3.52
CA ILE A 182 -3.38 -14.28 -2.16
C ILE A 182 -2.00 -14.91 -1.97
N ALA A 183 -1.25 -14.43 -0.98
CA ALA A 183 0.02 -14.98 -0.56
C ALA A 183 -0.15 -16.12 0.44
N HIS A 184 -1.11 -16.02 1.36
CA HIS A 184 -1.34 -17.02 2.40
C HIS A 184 -2.78 -17.01 2.93
N ILE A 185 -3.23 -18.16 3.41
CA ILE A 185 -4.58 -18.37 3.94
C ILE A 185 -4.50 -18.96 5.35
N TYR A 186 -5.05 -18.27 6.34
CA TYR A 186 -5.23 -18.78 7.70
C TYR A 186 -6.68 -19.18 7.94
N VAL A 187 -6.91 -20.39 8.47
CA VAL A 187 -8.24 -20.90 8.78
C VAL A 187 -8.32 -21.35 10.22
N SER A 188 -9.41 -20.99 10.90
CA SER A 188 -9.68 -21.51 12.23
C SER A 188 -9.92 -23.03 12.19
N PRO A 189 -9.47 -23.79 13.19
CA PRO A 189 -9.66 -25.25 13.26
C PRO A 189 -11.10 -25.72 13.47
N ARG A 190 -12.06 -24.81 13.63
CA ARG A 190 -13.48 -25.17 13.77
C ARG A 190 -14.07 -25.52 12.41
N LYS A 191 -14.88 -26.58 12.33
CA LYS A 191 -15.48 -27.07 11.09
C LYS A 191 -16.30 -26.01 10.36
N ARG A 192 -17.00 -25.15 11.10
CA ARG A 192 -17.74 -24.01 10.53
C ARG A 192 -16.86 -23.05 9.73
N ALA A 193 -15.62 -22.81 10.15
CA ALA A 193 -14.67 -21.96 9.43
C ALA A 193 -14.08 -22.71 8.23
N GLN A 194 -13.69 -23.97 8.40
CA GLN A 194 -13.21 -24.84 7.33
C GLN A 194 -14.24 -25.02 6.21
N ARG A 195 -15.50 -25.32 6.57
CA ARG A 195 -16.62 -25.40 5.63
C ARG A 195 -16.89 -24.06 4.94
N THR A 196 -16.72 -22.94 5.64
CA THR A 196 -16.83 -21.62 5.02
C THR A 196 -15.77 -21.46 3.92
N PHE A 197 -14.52 -21.84 4.17
CA PHE A 197 -13.46 -21.81 3.16
C PHE A 197 -13.79 -22.69 1.94
N GLU A 198 -14.24 -23.93 2.16
CA GLU A 198 -14.64 -24.86 1.09
C GLU A 198 -15.73 -24.29 0.15
N LEU A 199 -16.52 -23.34 0.65
CA LEU A 199 -17.64 -22.73 -0.06
C LEU A 199 -17.28 -21.39 -0.74
N LEU A 200 -16.10 -20.81 -0.49
CA LEU A 200 -15.64 -19.56 -1.13
C LEU A 200 -15.16 -19.76 -2.57
N ASN A 201 -15.09 -21.01 -3.06
CA ASN A 201 -14.67 -21.35 -4.41
C ASN A 201 -13.21 -20.99 -4.75
N ILE A 202 -12.31 -21.12 -3.77
CA ILE A 202 -10.86 -20.99 -3.95
C ILE A 202 -10.27 -22.39 -4.11
N GLY A 203 -9.67 -22.66 -5.27
CA GLY A 203 -9.01 -23.93 -5.59
C GLY A 203 -7.53 -23.86 -5.24
N LEU A 204 -7.04 -24.81 -4.45
CA LEU A 204 -5.63 -24.87 -4.02
C LEU A 204 -4.86 -25.90 -4.83
N ASP A 205 -3.56 -25.65 -5.04
CA ASP A 205 -2.62 -26.63 -5.61
C ASP A 205 -2.42 -27.86 -4.71
N GLU A 206 -2.39 -27.62 -3.40
CA GLU A 206 -2.19 -28.66 -2.38
C GLU A 206 -3.54 -29.11 -1.79
N PRO A 207 -3.67 -30.38 -1.36
CA PRO A 207 -4.89 -30.86 -0.71
C PRO A 207 -5.14 -30.12 0.61
N LEU A 208 -6.42 -30.01 1.00
CA LEU A 208 -6.80 -29.40 2.28
C LEU A 208 -6.20 -30.19 3.46
N PRO A 209 -5.73 -29.52 4.51
CA PRO A 209 -5.19 -30.18 5.70
C PRO A 209 -6.29 -30.77 6.62
N TRP A 210 -7.53 -30.88 6.13
CA TRP A 210 -8.66 -31.52 6.79
C TRP A 210 -9.51 -32.31 5.78
N THR A 211 -10.28 -33.27 6.28
CA THR A 211 -11.29 -33.97 5.48
C THR A 211 -12.45 -33.02 5.18
N ARG A 212 -12.79 -32.87 3.89
CA ARG A 212 -13.88 -32.00 3.43
C ARG A 212 -15.19 -32.28 4.20
N HIS A 213 -15.88 -31.22 4.60
CA HIS A 213 -17.12 -31.31 5.38
C HIS A 213 -18.37 -31.41 4.50
N GLY A 214 -18.23 -31.23 3.19
CA GLY A 214 -19.28 -31.48 2.21
C GLY A 214 -18.80 -31.26 0.78
N GLU A 215 -19.74 -31.34 -0.16
CA GLU A 215 -19.45 -31.10 -1.58
C GLU A 215 -19.17 -29.60 -1.85
N SER A 216 -18.29 -29.35 -2.81
CA SER A 216 -17.98 -28.01 -3.37
C SER A 216 -18.37 -27.97 -4.85
N GLU A 217 -18.68 -26.77 -5.36
CA GLU A 217 -19.02 -26.57 -6.77
C GLU A 217 -17.72 -26.43 -7.60
N GLY A 218 -17.32 -27.49 -8.31
CA GLY A 218 -16.15 -27.46 -9.20
C GLY A 218 -14.80 -27.48 -8.48
N GLU A 219 -13.73 -27.29 -9.24
CA GLU A 219 -12.34 -27.34 -8.75
C GLU A 219 -11.92 -26.06 -8.01
N GLY A 220 -12.72 -24.98 -8.10
CA GLY A 220 -12.39 -23.67 -7.56
C GLY A 220 -11.51 -22.84 -8.49
N LEU A 221 -11.33 -21.57 -8.14
CA LEU A 221 -10.41 -20.67 -8.85
C LEU A 221 -8.99 -20.88 -8.34
N GLN A 222 -8.07 -21.16 -9.25
CA GLN A 222 -6.69 -21.53 -8.94
C GLN A 222 -6.00 -20.51 -8.04
N CYS A 223 -5.36 -21.01 -6.98
CA CYS A 223 -4.66 -20.25 -5.95
C CYS A 223 -3.44 -21.02 -5.48
N SER A 224 -2.26 -20.43 -5.64
CA SER A 224 -0.99 -21.02 -5.20
C SER A 224 -0.65 -20.75 -3.74
N ALA A 225 -1.52 -20.03 -3.01
CA ALA A 225 -1.30 -19.77 -1.59
C ALA A 225 -1.39 -21.06 -0.78
N LYS A 226 -0.55 -21.13 0.25
CA LYS A 226 -0.64 -22.19 1.25
C LYS A 226 -1.74 -21.88 2.24
N ILE A 227 -2.34 -22.96 2.73
CA ILE A 227 -3.35 -22.90 3.76
C ILE A 227 -2.79 -23.40 5.09
N GLU A 228 -3.05 -22.65 6.15
CA GLU A 228 -2.62 -22.94 7.49
C GLU A 228 -3.81 -22.95 8.44
N VAL A 229 -4.01 -24.07 9.13
CA VAL A 229 -4.99 -24.16 10.22
C VAL A 229 -4.31 -23.72 11.50
N THR A 230 -4.84 -22.67 12.15
CA THR A 230 -4.21 -22.09 13.35
C THR A 230 -5.21 -21.79 14.46
N GLU A 231 -4.87 -22.22 15.69
CA GLU A 231 -5.62 -21.89 16.90
C GLU A 231 -5.50 -20.40 17.28
N ASN A 232 -4.60 -19.64 16.65
CA ASN A 232 -4.45 -18.19 16.87
C ASN A 232 -5.66 -17.38 16.42
N ILE A 233 -6.49 -17.92 15.52
CA ILE A 233 -7.77 -17.32 15.09
C ILE A 233 -8.98 -18.19 15.46
N ARG A 234 -8.85 -19.08 16.45
CA ARG A 234 -10.02 -19.68 17.09
C ARG A 234 -10.86 -18.58 17.76
N GLU A 235 -12.16 -18.81 17.87
CA GLU A 235 -13.04 -17.87 18.55
C GLU A 235 -12.56 -17.61 19.99
N TRP A 236 -12.99 -16.50 20.58
CA TRP A 236 -12.82 -16.28 22.01
C TRP A 236 -13.24 -17.53 22.80
N ASP A 237 -12.37 -17.99 23.69
CA ASP A 237 -12.74 -19.07 24.59
C ASP A 237 -13.71 -18.55 25.67
N TYR A 238 -14.99 -18.89 25.52
CA TYR A 238 -16.03 -18.41 26.42
C TYR A 238 -16.06 -19.10 27.78
N GLY A 239 -15.28 -20.18 28.00
CA GLY A 239 -15.24 -20.88 29.27
C GLY A 239 -16.63 -21.25 29.79
N ASP A 240 -16.97 -20.76 30.98
CA ASP A 240 -18.26 -21.00 31.63
C ASP A 240 -19.46 -20.42 30.85
N TYR A 241 -19.22 -19.61 29.81
CA TYR A 241 -20.24 -18.95 29.00
C TYR A 241 -20.51 -19.62 27.65
N GLU A 242 -19.84 -20.73 27.35
CA GLU A 242 -20.07 -21.49 26.13
C GLU A 242 -21.56 -21.87 26.02
N GLY A 243 -22.20 -21.52 24.92
CA GLY A 243 -23.61 -21.81 24.66
C GLY A 243 -24.61 -20.95 25.43
N ILE A 244 -24.16 -19.95 26.18
CA ILE A 244 -25.03 -19.03 26.94
C ILE A 244 -25.26 -17.76 26.13
N THR A 245 -26.40 -17.10 26.31
CA THR A 245 -26.72 -15.82 25.68
C THR A 245 -26.19 -14.64 26.51
N THR A 246 -25.91 -13.51 25.87
CA THR A 246 -25.49 -12.29 26.59
C THR A 246 -26.48 -11.85 27.69
N PRO A 247 -27.81 -11.83 27.46
CA PRO A 247 -28.78 -11.54 28.53
C PRO A 247 -28.65 -12.47 29.74
N ASP A 248 -28.43 -13.76 29.52
CA ASP A 248 -28.34 -14.73 30.62
C ASP A 248 -26.99 -14.65 31.34
N ILE A 249 -25.89 -14.39 30.63
CA ILE A 249 -24.58 -14.10 31.26
C ILE A 249 -24.69 -12.89 32.20
N ARG A 250 -25.36 -11.82 31.75
CA ARG A 250 -25.57 -10.63 32.59
C ARG A 250 -26.36 -10.97 33.87
N LYS A 251 -27.46 -11.72 33.75
CA LYS A 251 -28.23 -12.19 34.92
C LYS A 251 -27.38 -13.05 35.86
N MET A 252 -26.59 -13.97 35.32
CA MET A 252 -25.69 -14.82 36.11
C MET A 252 -24.67 -13.98 36.89
N ARG A 253 -24.07 -12.97 36.23
CA ARG A 253 -23.10 -12.07 36.86
C ARG A 253 -23.73 -11.18 37.92
N ASP A 254 -24.91 -10.65 37.66
CA ASP A 254 -25.67 -9.87 38.65
C ASP A 254 -25.95 -10.71 39.91
N GLY A 255 -26.36 -11.98 39.72
CA GLY A 255 -26.57 -12.93 40.82
C GLY A 255 -25.31 -13.31 41.61
N GLN A 256 -24.13 -13.16 41.01
CA GLN A 256 -22.82 -13.36 41.65
C GLN A 256 -22.29 -12.07 42.33
N GLY A 257 -23.07 -10.99 42.34
CA GLY A 257 -22.68 -9.72 42.95
C GLY A 257 -21.71 -8.89 42.11
N TYR A 258 -21.61 -9.15 40.79
CA TYR A 258 -20.79 -8.36 39.89
C TYR A 258 -21.32 -6.90 39.83
N ARG A 259 -20.42 -5.93 39.98
CA ARG A 259 -20.80 -4.51 39.96
C ARG A 259 -20.68 -3.94 38.55
N GLY A 260 -21.82 -3.66 37.93
CA GLY A 260 -21.90 -3.06 36.59
C GLY A 260 -22.35 -4.07 35.53
N THR A 261 -22.33 -3.68 34.25
CA THR A 261 -22.73 -4.56 33.15
C THR A 261 -21.52 -5.29 32.61
N TRP A 262 -21.58 -6.62 32.61
CA TRP A 262 -20.55 -7.45 31.98
C TRP A 262 -20.37 -7.07 30.51
N ASP A 263 -19.11 -6.93 30.14
CA ASP A 263 -18.64 -6.68 28.78
C ASP A 263 -17.44 -7.58 28.48
N ILE A 264 -17.57 -8.44 27.47
CA ILE A 264 -16.52 -9.39 27.08
C ILE A 264 -15.19 -8.69 26.77
N TRP A 265 -15.22 -7.50 26.17
CA TRP A 265 -14.02 -6.78 25.73
C TRP A 265 -13.18 -6.27 26.90
N ARG A 266 -13.81 -6.06 28.06
CA ARG A 266 -13.19 -5.59 29.29
C ARG A 266 -12.96 -6.72 30.29
N ASP A 267 -13.93 -7.59 30.45
CA ASP A 267 -14.00 -8.55 31.56
C ASP A 267 -13.61 -9.97 31.17
N GLY A 268 -13.59 -10.27 29.87
CA GLY A 268 -13.38 -11.63 29.36
C GLY A 268 -14.41 -12.64 29.88
N CYS A 269 -13.99 -13.91 29.94
CA CYS A 269 -14.83 -15.03 30.31
C CYS A 269 -14.16 -15.91 31.40
N PRO A 270 -14.81 -16.21 32.53
CA PRO A 270 -14.29 -17.15 33.54
C PRO A 270 -14.13 -18.54 32.95
N GLY A 271 -13.08 -19.25 33.35
CA GLY A 271 -12.75 -20.57 32.78
C GLY A 271 -12.38 -20.54 31.30
N GLY A 272 -12.25 -19.35 30.71
CA GLY A 272 -11.93 -19.10 29.31
C GLY A 272 -10.82 -18.05 29.16
N GLU A 273 -10.85 -17.30 28.05
CA GLU A 273 -9.82 -16.31 27.74
C GLU A 273 -10.12 -14.92 28.36
N SER A 274 -9.06 -14.28 28.84
CA SER A 274 -9.05 -12.84 29.15
C SER A 274 -8.85 -12.00 27.87
N PRO A 275 -9.20 -10.70 27.88
CA PRO A 275 -8.85 -9.79 26.78
C PRO A 275 -7.35 -9.73 26.50
N GLU A 276 -6.52 -9.91 27.52
CA GLU A 276 -5.06 -9.92 27.42
C GLU A 276 -4.56 -11.17 26.68
N ASP A 277 -5.17 -12.34 26.91
CA ASP A 277 -4.85 -13.58 26.19
C ASP A 277 -5.17 -13.46 24.70
N VAL A 278 -6.36 -12.94 24.38
CA VAL A 278 -6.78 -12.69 23.00
C VAL A 278 -5.86 -11.66 22.34
N THR A 279 -5.53 -10.58 23.04
CA THR A 279 -4.61 -9.54 22.55
C THR A 279 -3.26 -10.14 22.18
N ARG A 280 -2.66 -10.93 23.09
CA ARG A 280 -1.34 -11.54 22.88
C ARG A 280 -1.28 -12.41 21.63
N ARG A 281 -2.21 -13.36 21.47
CA ARG A 281 -2.19 -14.27 20.30
C ARG A 281 -2.49 -13.56 18.99
N LEU A 282 -3.33 -12.54 19.01
CA LEU A 282 -3.64 -11.76 17.82
C LEU A 282 -2.47 -10.86 17.42
N ASP A 283 -1.82 -10.20 18.38
CA ASP A 283 -0.67 -9.35 18.10
C ASP A 283 0.51 -10.16 17.55
N GLU A 284 0.72 -11.40 18.04
CA GLU A 284 1.69 -12.34 17.48
C GLU A 284 1.40 -12.68 16.01
N LEU A 285 0.15 -13.03 15.69
CA LEU A 285 -0.25 -13.33 14.32
C LEU A 285 -0.19 -12.10 13.40
N ILE A 286 -0.62 -10.92 13.89
CA ILE A 286 -0.53 -9.66 13.13
C ILE A 286 0.93 -9.35 12.82
N LYS A 287 1.83 -9.53 13.78
CA LYS A 287 3.27 -9.36 13.58
C LYS A 287 3.78 -10.31 12.49
N GLU A 288 3.42 -11.59 12.56
CA GLU A 288 3.79 -12.56 11.54
C GLU A 288 3.30 -12.15 10.15
N ILE A 289 2.02 -11.77 10.02
CA ILE A 289 1.43 -11.34 8.74
C ILE A 289 2.20 -10.14 8.17
N ARG A 290 2.47 -9.14 9.02
CA ARG A 290 3.19 -7.93 8.63
C ARG A 290 4.61 -8.25 8.18
N GLU A 291 5.34 -9.06 8.93
CA GLU A 291 6.75 -9.35 8.67
C GLU A 291 6.95 -10.31 7.49
N ARG A 292 6.14 -11.35 7.40
CA ARG A 292 6.33 -12.45 6.46
C ARG A 292 5.68 -12.22 5.10
N TRP A 293 4.47 -11.67 5.10
CA TRP A 293 3.67 -11.58 3.86
C TRP A 293 3.64 -10.16 3.31
N HIS A 294 3.53 -9.14 4.16
CA HIS A 294 3.28 -7.77 3.68
C HIS A 294 4.55 -6.94 3.50
N LYS A 295 5.49 -6.96 4.47
CA LYS A 295 6.74 -6.18 4.39
C LYS A 295 7.57 -6.50 3.14
N PRO A 296 7.68 -7.75 2.65
CA PRO A 296 8.45 -8.06 1.45
C PRO A 296 7.88 -7.46 0.16
N VAL A 297 6.59 -7.13 0.13
CA VAL A 297 5.89 -6.61 -1.07
C VAL A 297 5.53 -5.13 -0.94
N MET A 298 5.67 -4.54 0.25
CA MET A 298 5.34 -3.14 0.51
C MET A 298 6.19 -2.17 -0.33
N GLY A 299 5.54 -1.18 -0.95
CA GLY A 299 6.22 -0.13 -1.73
C GLY A 299 6.88 -0.60 -3.02
N LYS A 300 6.58 -1.82 -3.48
CA LYS A 300 6.99 -2.32 -4.79
C LYS A 300 5.96 -1.93 -5.86
N GLY A 301 6.42 -1.79 -7.11
CA GLY A 301 5.55 -1.51 -8.25
C GLY A 301 4.55 -2.65 -8.49
N LYS A 302 3.50 -2.36 -9.28
CA LYS A 302 2.47 -3.30 -9.76
C LYS A 302 3.05 -4.39 -10.69
N ASP A 303 3.97 -5.20 -10.16
CA ASP A 303 4.31 -6.44 -10.83
C ASP A 303 3.13 -7.39 -10.71
N LYS A 304 2.70 -7.97 -11.84
CA LYS A 304 1.48 -8.79 -11.91
C LYS A 304 1.59 -10.06 -11.06
N ASP A 305 2.81 -10.45 -10.71
CA ASP A 305 3.12 -11.68 -9.98
C ASP A 305 3.30 -11.46 -8.46
N GLN A 306 3.17 -10.23 -7.96
CA GLN A 306 3.27 -10.00 -6.51
C GLN A 306 2.01 -10.40 -5.76
N CYS A 307 2.11 -11.53 -5.06
CA CYS A 307 1.14 -11.98 -4.08
C CYS A 307 1.44 -11.31 -2.74
N GLY A 308 0.44 -10.61 -2.18
CA GLY A 308 0.58 -9.91 -0.90
C GLY A 308 -0.68 -9.96 -0.04
N ASP A 309 -1.81 -10.40 -0.59
CA ASP A 309 -3.05 -10.46 0.17
C ASP A 309 -3.06 -11.68 1.09
N VAL A 310 -3.59 -11.52 2.29
CA VAL A 310 -3.74 -12.60 3.26
C VAL A 310 -5.22 -12.80 3.57
N LEU A 311 -5.68 -14.04 3.59
CA LEU A 311 -7.08 -14.39 3.86
C LEU A 311 -7.22 -15.10 5.21
N LEU A 312 -8.08 -14.60 6.10
CA LEU A 312 -8.39 -15.19 7.40
C LEU A 312 -9.85 -15.64 7.42
N ILE A 313 -10.11 -16.91 7.71
CA ILE A 313 -11.47 -17.45 7.90
C ILE A 313 -11.66 -17.89 9.34
N ALA A 314 -12.52 -17.18 10.08
CA ALA A 314 -12.68 -17.37 11.52
C ALA A 314 -14.07 -16.93 12.03
N HIS A 315 -14.14 -16.24 13.18
CA HIS A 315 -15.35 -16.08 13.99
C HIS A 315 -15.65 -14.63 14.36
N GLY A 316 -16.78 -14.40 15.02
CA GLY A 316 -17.33 -13.08 15.23
C GLY A 316 -16.51 -12.21 16.20
N HIS A 317 -16.24 -12.68 17.42
CA HIS A 317 -15.46 -11.88 18.37
C HIS A 317 -14.01 -11.79 17.92
N ILE A 318 -13.41 -12.89 17.49
CA ILE A 318 -11.99 -12.90 17.16
C ILE A 318 -11.62 -12.03 15.96
N LEU A 319 -12.46 -11.97 14.91
CA LEU A 319 -12.16 -11.13 13.75
C LEU A 319 -12.37 -9.64 14.02
N ARG A 320 -13.35 -9.29 14.88
CA ARG A 320 -13.51 -7.91 15.35
C ARG A 320 -12.37 -7.50 16.26
N ALA A 321 -11.92 -8.38 17.15
CA ALA A 321 -10.71 -8.20 17.94
C ALA A 321 -9.49 -8.01 17.03
N PHE A 322 -9.33 -8.86 16.00
CA PHE A 322 -8.26 -8.75 15.01
C PHE A 322 -8.27 -7.38 14.33
N ALA A 323 -9.42 -6.90 13.87
CA ALA A 323 -9.55 -5.58 13.24
C ALA A 323 -9.18 -4.43 14.21
N MET A 324 -9.59 -4.51 15.48
CA MET A 324 -9.21 -3.52 16.50
C MET A 324 -7.70 -3.50 16.73
N ARG A 325 -7.10 -4.69 16.91
CA ARG A 325 -5.66 -4.83 17.13
C ARG A 325 -4.85 -4.41 15.90
N TRP A 326 -5.35 -4.71 14.69
CA TRP A 326 -4.76 -4.24 13.44
C TRP A 326 -4.64 -2.72 13.40
N ALA A 327 -5.73 -2.02 13.73
CA ALA A 327 -5.79 -0.56 13.82
C ALA A 327 -5.15 0.01 15.11
N ARG A 328 -4.38 -0.80 15.85
CA ARG A 328 -3.66 -0.42 17.07
C ARG A 328 -4.55 0.04 18.24
N TYR A 329 -5.84 -0.30 18.24
CA TYR A 329 -6.73 -0.07 19.37
C TYR A 329 -6.67 -1.24 20.36
N SER A 330 -6.74 -0.95 21.67
CA SER A 330 -6.97 -1.98 22.69
C SER A 330 -8.38 -2.54 22.60
N LEU A 331 -8.60 -3.77 23.08
CA LEU A 331 -9.93 -4.39 23.05
C LEU A 331 -10.92 -3.62 23.94
N GLN A 332 -10.46 -2.99 25.01
CA GLN A 332 -11.29 -2.20 25.92
C GLN A 332 -11.87 -0.94 25.28
N ASN A 333 -11.40 -0.55 24.09
CA ASN A 333 -11.99 0.55 23.32
C ASN A 333 -13.26 0.14 22.53
N GLY A 334 -13.69 -1.13 22.61
CA GLY A 334 -14.88 -1.67 21.91
C GLY A 334 -16.20 -1.42 22.65
N PRO A 335 -17.38 -1.68 22.03
CA PRO A 335 -17.62 -2.40 20.77
C PRO A 335 -17.94 -1.47 19.58
N ALA A 336 -16.95 -1.15 18.75
CA ALA A 336 -17.16 -0.24 17.61
C ALA A 336 -17.54 -0.93 16.28
N PHE A 337 -17.39 -2.25 16.16
CA PHE A 337 -17.48 -2.96 14.87
C PHE A 337 -18.58 -4.02 14.81
N LEU A 338 -19.24 -4.08 13.65
CA LEU A 338 -20.18 -5.12 13.27
C LEU A 338 -19.56 -6.00 12.17
N LEU A 339 -19.72 -7.31 12.28
CA LEU A 339 -19.34 -8.28 11.25
C LEU A 339 -20.34 -9.44 11.28
N GLU A 340 -21.24 -9.48 10.31
CA GLU A 340 -22.30 -10.50 10.22
C GLU A 340 -21.77 -11.88 9.79
N ALA A 341 -22.54 -12.94 10.04
CA ALA A 341 -22.16 -14.30 9.64
C ALA A 341 -22.08 -14.41 8.10
N GLY A 342 -20.94 -14.90 7.59
CA GLY A 342 -20.61 -14.87 6.16
C GLY A 342 -20.12 -13.50 5.65
N GLY A 343 -19.95 -12.51 6.55
CA GLY A 343 -19.45 -11.18 6.23
C GLY A 343 -17.94 -11.16 5.98
N VAL A 344 -17.52 -10.21 5.13
CA VAL A 344 -16.12 -9.99 4.75
C VAL A 344 -15.70 -8.57 5.14
N GLY A 345 -14.57 -8.45 5.80
CA GLY A 345 -13.90 -7.18 6.08
C GLY A 345 -12.53 -7.10 5.40
N THR A 346 -12.08 -5.88 5.13
CA THR A 346 -10.78 -5.63 4.49
C THR A 346 -9.95 -4.69 5.36
N LEU A 347 -8.70 -5.09 5.60
CA LEU A 347 -7.70 -4.34 6.37
C LEU A 347 -6.50 -4.11 5.46
N SER A 348 -5.83 -2.97 5.58
CA SER A 348 -4.63 -2.66 4.80
C SER A 348 -3.84 -1.55 5.49
N TYR A 349 -3.24 -0.64 4.72
CA TYR A 349 -2.38 0.42 5.18
C TYR A 349 -2.64 1.72 4.43
N GLU A 350 -2.37 2.85 5.09
CA GLU A 350 -2.29 4.15 4.43
C GLU A 350 -0.92 4.33 3.75
N HIS A 351 -0.89 5.16 2.70
CA HIS A 351 0.33 5.66 2.05
C HIS A 351 1.37 4.60 1.64
N HIS A 352 0.95 3.35 1.38
CA HIS A 352 1.85 2.22 1.13
C HIS A 352 2.90 2.04 2.24
N ASN A 353 2.52 2.29 3.49
CA ASN A 353 3.41 2.24 4.65
C ASN A 353 2.98 1.16 5.62
N ILE A 354 3.83 0.15 5.82
CA ILE A 354 3.59 -0.95 6.77
C ILE A 354 3.31 -0.44 8.19
N GLU A 355 3.79 0.76 8.56
CA GLU A 355 3.62 1.37 9.88
C GLU A 355 2.30 2.13 10.08
N GLU A 356 1.47 2.22 9.05
CA GLU A 356 0.19 2.94 9.06
C GLU A 356 -0.98 1.97 8.79
N PRO A 357 -1.24 0.97 9.65
CA PRO A 357 -2.32 0.01 9.42
C PRO A 357 -3.70 0.69 9.52
N ALA A 358 -4.60 0.34 8.61
CA ALA A 358 -5.92 0.94 8.50
C ALA A 358 -7.01 -0.09 8.15
N LEU A 359 -8.26 0.29 8.41
CA LEU A 359 -9.46 -0.43 7.98
C LEU A 359 -9.94 0.14 6.64
N LEU A 360 -10.20 -0.71 5.65
CA LEU A 360 -10.73 -0.29 4.36
C LEU A 360 -12.26 -0.29 4.39
N LEU A 361 -12.87 0.89 4.52
CA LEU A 361 -14.33 1.02 4.65
C LEU A 361 -15.10 0.81 3.34
N GLY A 362 -14.52 1.22 2.20
CA GLY A 362 -15.17 1.16 0.88
C GLY A 362 -14.63 0.09 -0.06
N GLY A 363 -13.60 -0.67 0.35
CA GLY A 363 -12.81 -1.51 -0.56
C GLY A 363 -13.63 -2.57 -1.30
N ALA A 364 -14.68 -3.12 -0.68
CA ALA A 364 -15.55 -4.13 -1.30
C ALA A 364 -16.40 -3.60 -2.47
N PHE A 365 -16.46 -2.28 -2.67
CA PHE A 365 -17.28 -1.64 -3.70
C PHE A 365 -16.46 -1.11 -4.89
N VAL A 366 -15.15 -1.31 -4.89
CA VAL A 366 -14.27 -0.86 -5.97
C VAL A 366 -13.64 -2.08 -6.64
N VAL A 367 -13.94 -2.26 -7.93
CA VAL A 367 -13.26 -3.23 -8.79
C VAL A 367 -12.04 -2.55 -9.38
N GLU A 368 -10.86 -3.13 -9.18
CA GLU A 368 -9.68 -2.70 -9.94
C GLU A 368 -9.90 -3.10 -11.40
N LEU A 369 -9.95 -2.13 -12.30
CA LEU A 369 -9.96 -2.38 -13.74
C LEU A 369 -8.57 -2.87 -14.13
N ASP A 370 -8.47 -4.11 -14.63
CA ASP A 370 -7.29 -4.55 -15.36
C ASP A 370 -7.21 -3.67 -16.62
N GLN A 371 -6.13 -2.88 -16.75
CA GLN A 371 -5.96 -1.91 -17.85
C GLN A 371 -5.66 -2.56 -19.22
N ASP A 372 -5.80 -3.89 -19.33
CA ASP A 372 -5.49 -4.66 -20.53
C ASP A 372 -6.74 -5.36 -21.08
N ASN A 373 -7.80 -4.59 -21.35
CA ASN A 373 -8.94 -5.06 -22.14
C ASN A 373 -9.25 -4.11 -23.29
#